data_AF-A0AAD3SD66-F1
#
_entry.id   AF-A0AAD3SD66-F1
#
_cell.length_a   1.000
_cell.length_b   1.000
_cell.length_c   1.000
_cell.angle_alpha   90.00
_cell.angle_beta   90.00
_cell.angle_gamma   90.00
#
_symmetry.space_group_name_H-M   'P 1'
#
loop_
_entity.id
_entity.type
_entity.pdbx_description
1 polymer ?
#
loop_
_entity_poly.entity_id
_entity_poly.type
_entity_poly.pdbx_seq_one_letter_code
_entity_poly.pdbx_strand_id
1 'polypeptide(L)'
;MLYAIISLTPCATSRPDRIVPIAERFGMDAGAVLDNIIYARAYTYEHQYNLLLGLAAKMSEEPFRLLIVDSVIALFRVDFTGRGELAERQQKLAQMLSRLIKIAEEFNVAIYMTNQVIADPGGGVFVTDPKKPAGGHVLAHAATIRLMFRKGKGEQRICKVFDAPNLPEAEAISFSYSSPSPLVSFELITSIKHSF
;
A
#
# COMPACT_ATOMS: atom_id res chain seq x y z
N MET A 1 2.86 19.26 8.46
CA MET A 1 3.61 18.33 7.58
C MET A 1 2.57 17.70 6.69
N LEU A 2 2.73 17.80 5.38
CA LEU A 2 1.71 17.34 4.45
C LEU A 2 1.87 15.84 4.16
N TYR A 3 0.73 15.17 4.08
CA TYR A 3 0.61 13.75 3.78
C TYR A 3 -0.30 13.61 2.55
N ALA A 4 0.14 12.83 1.56
CA ALA A 4 -0.69 12.50 0.42
C ALA A 4 -1.23 11.08 0.59
N ILE A 5 -2.55 10.94 0.54
CA ILE A 5 -3.23 9.64 0.59
C ILE A 5 -3.98 9.45 -0.72
N ILE A 6 -3.48 8.57 -1.57
CA ILE A 6 -4.21 8.09 -2.73
C ILE A 6 -4.91 6.78 -2.34
N SER A 7 -6.23 6.82 -2.13
CA SER A 7 -7.01 5.60 -1.88
C SER A 7 -7.92 5.30 -3.06
N LEU A 8 -7.94 4.04 -3.44
CA LEU A 8 -8.60 3.48 -4.61
C LEU A 8 -9.75 2.55 -4.22
N THR A 9 -10.06 2.40 -2.93
CA THR A 9 -11.19 1.52 -2.57
C THR A 9 -12.52 2.17 -2.98
N PRO A 10 -13.40 1.46 -3.72
CA PRO A 10 -14.77 1.90 -3.98
C PRO A 10 -15.60 1.97 -2.69
N CYS A 11 -15.22 1.19 -1.68
CA CYS A 11 -15.67 1.37 -0.31
C CYS A 11 -14.98 2.62 0.28
N ALA A 12 -15.74 3.57 0.80
CA ALA A 12 -15.24 4.77 1.47
C ALA A 12 -14.49 4.41 2.77
N THR A 13 -13.27 3.89 2.65
CA THR A 13 -12.47 3.40 3.79
C THR A 13 -11.67 4.52 4.44
N SER A 14 -11.35 5.58 3.71
CA SER A 14 -10.84 6.84 4.27
C SER A 14 -12.00 7.64 4.86
N ARG A 15 -12.35 7.34 6.10
CA ARG A 15 -13.28 8.16 6.87
C ARG A 15 -12.45 9.19 7.64
N PRO A 16 -12.59 10.50 7.37
CA PRO A 16 -11.95 11.54 8.17
C PRO A 16 -12.22 11.35 9.66
N ASP A 17 -13.41 10.85 10.00
CA ASP A 17 -13.84 10.51 11.37
C ASP A 17 -12.92 9.52 12.09
N ARG A 18 -12.15 8.71 11.37
CA ARG A 18 -11.16 7.78 11.97
C ARG A 18 -9.83 8.45 12.26
N ILE A 19 -9.52 9.58 11.62
CA ILE A 19 -8.28 10.33 11.79
C ILE A 19 -8.39 11.22 13.03
N VAL A 20 -9.58 11.79 13.29
CA VAL A 20 -9.87 12.64 14.47
C VAL A 20 -9.43 11.98 15.79
N PRO A 21 -9.90 10.77 16.17
CA PRO A 21 -9.52 10.15 17.45
C PRO A 21 -8.02 9.77 17.50
N ILE A 22 -7.37 9.59 16.34
CA ILE A 22 -5.93 9.35 16.27
C ILE A 22 -5.18 10.65 16.56
N ALA A 23 -5.58 11.76 15.93
CA ALA A 23 -5.00 13.08 16.17
C ALA A 23 -5.14 13.49 17.64
N GLU A 24 -6.33 13.31 18.22
CA GLU A 24 -6.61 13.58 19.64
C GLU A 24 -5.72 12.75 20.57
N ARG A 25 -5.52 11.46 20.27
CA ARG A 25 -4.64 10.58 21.04
C ARG A 25 -3.19 11.08 21.07
N PHE A 26 -2.73 11.72 20.01
CA PHE A 26 -1.39 12.31 19.93
C PHE A 26 -1.35 13.79 20.35
N GLY A 27 -2.46 14.35 20.84
CA GLY A 27 -2.54 15.76 21.26
C GLY A 27 -2.44 16.76 20.09
N MET A 28 -2.80 16.34 18.88
CA MET A 28 -2.78 17.18 17.68
C MET A 28 -4.17 17.75 17.38
N ASP A 29 -4.22 18.94 16.80
CA ASP A 29 -5.48 19.52 16.32
C ASP A 29 -5.99 18.74 15.10
N ALA A 30 -7.20 18.20 15.19
CA ALA A 30 -7.77 17.37 14.15
C ALA A 30 -8.04 18.16 12.85
N GLY A 31 -8.43 19.44 12.96
CA GLY A 31 -8.67 20.29 11.80
C GLY A 31 -7.39 20.49 10.99
N ALA A 32 -6.32 20.93 11.66
CA ALA A 32 -5.01 21.08 11.05
C ALA A 32 -4.48 19.77 10.46
N VAL A 33 -4.70 18.62 11.11
CA VAL A 33 -4.28 17.31 10.56
C VAL A 33 -5.03 16.97 9.27
N LEU A 34 -6.34 17.21 9.23
CA LEU A 34 -7.17 16.93 8.05
C LEU A 34 -6.81 17.84 6.88
N ASP A 35 -6.51 19.12 7.13
CA ASP A 35 -6.06 20.06 6.09
C ASP A 35 -4.71 19.66 5.50
N ASN A 36 -3.88 18.95 6.27
CA ASN A 36 -2.59 18.44 5.81
C ASN A 36 -2.71 17.15 4.97
N ILE A 37 -3.90 16.61 4.73
CA ILE A 37 -4.11 15.35 4.03
C ILE A 37 -4.77 15.59 2.67
N ILE A 38 -4.04 15.30 1.60
CA ILE A 38 -4.62 15.29 0.25
C ILE A 38 -5.19 13.90 -0.03
N TYR A 39 -6.49 13.85 -0.35
CA TYR A 39 -7.17 12.63 -0.76
C TYR A 39 -7.49 12.63 -2.25
N ALA A 40 -7.13 11.56 -2.96
CA ALA A 40 -7.52 11.35 -4.34
C ALA A 40 -8.02 9.92 -4.56
N ARG A 41 -9.11 9.79 -5.33
CA ARG A 41 -9.71 8.51 -5.70
C ARG A 41 -9.52 8.24 -7.19
N ALA A 42 -8.91 7.10 -7.53
CA ALA A 42 -8.87 6.61 -8.90
C ALA A 42 -9.92 5.53 -9.16
N TYR A 43 -10.39 5.47 -10.39
CA TYR A 43 -11.44 4.55 -10.86
C TYR A 43 -10.93 3.51 -11.86
N THR A 44 -9.80 3.77 -12.50
CA THR A 44 -9.13 2.91 -13.49
C THR A 44 -7.62 2.97 -13.30
N TYR A 45 -6.88 1.98 -13.78
CA TYR A 45 -5.42 1.97 -13.68
C TYR A 45 -4.78 3.21 -14.36
N GLU A 46 -5.35 3.68 -15.47
CA GLU A 46 -4.88 4.89 -16.16
C GLU A 46 -5.13 6.15 -15.35
N HIS A 47 -6.31 6.26 -14.73
CA HIS A 47 -6.61 7.39 -13.85
C HIS A 47 -5.65 7.40 -12.65
N GLN A 48 -5.33 6.24 -12.08
CA GLN A 48 -4.33 6.14 -11.00
C GLN A 48 -2.97 6.65 -11.47
N TYR A 49 -2.53 6.26 -12.67
CA TYR A 49 -1.28 6.73 -13.24
C TYR A 49 -1.26 8.24 -13.46
N ASN A 50 -2.35 8.81 -13.98
CA ASN A 50 -2.48 10.26 -14.18
C ASN A 50 -2.50 11.04 -12.86
N LEU A 51 -3.11 10.49 -11.81
CA LEU A 51 -3.07 11.10 -10.47
C LEU A 51 -1.65 11.16 -9.92
N LEU A 52 -0.79 10.17 -10.20
CA LEU A 52 0.62 10.23 -9.82
C LEU A 52 1.37 11.37 -10.55
N LEU A 53 1.02 11.67 -11.80
CA LEU A 53 1.59 12.81 -12.53
C LEU A 53 1.17 14.14 -11.90
N GLY A 54 -0.12 14.30 -11.61
CA GLY A 54 -0.62 15.49 -10.92
C GLY A 54 -0.05 15.65 -9.50
N LEU A 55 0.15 14.54 -8.80
CA LEU A 55 0.77 14.54 -7.48
C LEU A 55 2.24 14.97 -7.55
N ALA A 56 3.01 14.51 -8.54
CA ALA A 56 4.40 14.96 -8.71
C ALA A 56 4.49 16.48 -8.92
N ALA A 57 3.55 17.07 -9.67
CA ALA A 57 3.47 18.53 -9.79
C ALA A 57 3.19 19.21 -8.45
N LYS A 58 2.24 18.72 -7.66
CA LYS A 58 1.99 19.24 -6.31
C LYS A 58 3.16 19.05 -5.35
N MET A 59 3.87 17.93 -5.44
CA MET A 59 5.06 17.65 -4.64
C MET A 59 6.22 18.60 -4.94
N SER A 60 6.22 19.27 -6.09
CA SER A 60 7.19 20.33 -6.41
C SER A 60 6.88 21.67 -5.73
N GLU A 61 5.61 21.91 -5.40
CA GLU A 61 5.15 23.14 -4.76
C GLU A 61 5.17 23.03 -3.23
N GLU A 62 4.81 21.85 -2.70
CA GLU A 62 4.65 21.62 -1.27
C GLU A 62 5.43 20.38 -0.78
N PRO A 63 6.00 20.40 0.43
CA PRO A 63 6.79 19.30 0.96
C PRO A 63 5.90 18.17 1.52
N PHE A 64 5.88 17.03 0.84
CA PHE A 64 5.24 15.80 1.33
C PHE A 64 6.23 14.89 2.04
N ARG A 65 5.72 14.06 2.96
CA ARG A 65 6.55 13.05 3.66
C ARG A 65 6.10 11.61 3.45
N LEU A 66 4.83 11.40 3.12
CA LEU A 66 4.24 10.07 2.92
C LEU A 66 3.27 10.11 1.74
N LEU A 67 3.36 9.08 0.91
CA LEU A 67 2.38 8.73 -0.11
C LEU A 67 1.80 7.36 0.21
N ILE A 68 0.48 7.27 0.40
CA ILE A 68 -0.23 6.01 0.58
C ILE A 68 -0.96 5.63 -0.71
N VAL A 69 -0.85 4.39 -1.16
CA VAL A 69 -1.56 3.82 -2.31
C VAL A 69 -2.36 2.58 -1.87
N ASP A 70 -3.67 2.75 -1.69
CA ASP A 70 -4.56 1.67 -1.22
C ASP A 70 -5.63 1.32 -2.27
N SER A 71 -5.45 0.36 -3.18
CA SER A 71 -4.40 -0.66 -3.29
C SER A 71 -3.82 -0.69 -4.69
N VAL A 72 -2.54 -1.04 -4.85
CA VAL A 72 -1.85 -1.02 -6.15
C VAL A 72 -2.44 -1.98 -7.17
N ILE A 73 -2.93 -3.15 -6.74
CA ILE A 73 -3.33 -4.23 -7.65
C ILE A 73 -4.82 -4.24 -7.99
N ALA A 74 -5.67 -3.58 -7.19
CA ALA A 74 -7.13 -3.74 -7.32
C ALA A 74 -7.64 -3.35 -8.71
N LEU A 75 -7.20 -2.20 -9.24
CA LEU A 75 -7.63 -1.71 -10.55
C LEU A 75 -7.09 -2.60 -11.68
N PHE A 76 -5.84 -3.04 -11.59
CA PHE A 76 -5.23 -3.96 -12.56
C PHE A 76 -5.92 -5.33 -12.64
N ARG A 77 -6.65 -5.76 -11.60
CA ARG A 77 -7.42 -7.00 -11.63
C ARG A 77 -8.80 -6.86 -12.26
N VAL A 78 -9.36 -5.66 -12.21
CA VAL A 78 -10.66 -5.36 -12.82
C VAL A 78 -10.47 -5.07 -14.31
N ASP A 79 -9.45 -4.28 -14.64
CA ASP A 79 -9.22 -3.79 -16.00
C ASP A 79 -8.59 -4.86 -16.92
N PHE A 80 -7.83 -5.81 -16.37
CA PHE A 80 -7.21 -6.90 -17.13
C PHE A 80 -7.74 -8.27 -16.70
N THR A 81 -8.38 -8.98 -17.62
CA THR A 81 -9.06 -10.26 -17.36
C THR A 81 -8.48 -11.42 -18.16
N GLY A 82 -8.38 -12.58 -17.51
CA GLY A 82 -7.86 -13.79 -18.16
C GLY A 82 -6.33 -13.84 -18.29
N ARG A 83 -5.84 -14.92 -18.94
CA ARG A 83 -4.39 -15.19 -19.09
C ARG A 83 -3.76 -14.48 -20.28
N GLY A 84 -4.55 -14.10 -21.29
CA GLY A 84 -4.06 -13.43 -22.51
C GLY A 84 -3.48 -12.05 -22.25
N GLU A 85 -4.04 -11.34 -21.26
CA GLU A 85 -3.65 -9.97 -20.91
C GLU A 85 -2.60 -9.92 -19.77
N LEU A 86 -2.10 -11.09 -19.33
CA LEU A 86 -1.17 -11.19 -18.22
C LEU A 86 0.13 -10.41 -18.49
N ALA A 87 0.67 -10.53 -19.70
CA ALA A 87 1.91 -9.85 -20.07
C ALA A 87 1.75 -8.32 -20.06
N GLU A 88 0.68 -7.82 -20.66
CA GLU A 88 0.38 -6.39 -20.70
C GLU A 88 0.17 -5.82 -19.30
N ARG A 89 -0.61 -6.52 -18.46
CA ARG A 89 -0.82 -6.15 -17.06
C ARG A 89 0.51 -6.02 -16.31
N GLN A 90 1.42 -6.99 -16.45
CA GLN A 90 2.72 -6.95 -15.77
C GLN A 90 3.59 -5.79 -16.27
N GLN A 91 3.57 -5.46 -17.57
CA GLN A 91 4.30 -4.33 -18.12
C GLN A 91 3.77 -3.00 -17.60
N LYS A 92 2.43 -2.80 -17.60
CA LYS A 92 1.79 -1.58 -17.10
C LYS A 92 2.02 -1.41 -15.59
N LEU A 93 1.93 -2.50 -14.82
CA LEU A 93 2.24 -2.51 -13.39
C LEU A 93 3.71 -2.11 -13.14
N ALA A 94 4.66 -2.65 -13.91
CA ALA A 94 6.08 -2.29 -13.81
C ALA A 94 6.33 -0.81 -14.09
N GLN A 95 5.64 -0.23 -15.08
CA GLN A 95 5.74 1.21 -15.38
C GLN A 95 5.25 2.07 -14.21
N MET A 96 4.13 1.69 -13.59
CA MET A 96 3.60 2.40 -12.43
C MET A 96 4.54 2.30 -11.22
N LEU A 97 5.06 1.12 -10.92
CA LEU A 97 6.01 0.90 -9.82
C LEU A 97 7.32 1.66 -10.03
N SER A 98 7.87 1.65 -11.25
CA SER A 98 9.07 2.42 -11.60
C SER A 98 8.86 3.91 -11.37
N ARG A 99 7.66 4.43 -11.70
CA ARG A 99 7.32 5.83 -11.44
C ARG A 99 7.21 6.14 -9.94
N LEU A 100 6.62 5.26 -9.15
CA LEU A 100 6.57 5.40 -7.69
C LEU A 100 7.98 5.46 -7.10
N ILE A 101 8.89 4.56 -7.51
CA ILE A 101 10.28 4.59 -7.07
C ILE A 101 10.94 5.93 -7.40
N LYS A 102 10.75 6.43 -8.63
CA LYS A 102 11.29 7.75 -9.04
C LYS A 102 10.76 8.89 -8.16
N ILE A 103 9.45 8.92 -7.89
CA ILE A 103 8.84 9.92 -7.00
C ILE A 103 9.44 9.82 -5.58
N ALA A 104 9.61 8.60 -5.08
CA ALA A 104 10.19 8.37 -3.76
C ALA A 104 11.63 8.90 -3.66
N GLU A 105 12.43 8.69 -4.71
CA GLU A 105 13.83 9.17 -4.77
C GLU A 105 13.93 10.68 -5.02
N GLU A 106 13.10 11.24 -5.89
CA GLU A 106 13.15 12.65 -6.30
C GLU A 106 12.68 13.58 -5.18
N PHE A 107 11.58 13.23 -4.50
CA PHE A 107 10.97 14.06 -3.46
C PHE A 107 11.30 13.60 -2.04
N ASN A 108 12.09 12.52 -1.88
CA ASN A 108 12.41 11.92 -0.58
C ASN A 108 11.16 11.61 0.26
N VAL A 109 10.19 10.95 -0.38
CA VAL A 109 8.88 10.59 0.19
C VAL A 109 8.82 9.10 0.45
N ALA A 110 8.28 8.69 1.60
CA ALA A 110 8.00 7.28 1.85
C ALA A 110 6.73 6.85 1.10
N ILE A 111 6.75 5.69 0.43
CA ILE A 111 5.60 5.16 -0.31
C ILE A 111 5.09 3.89 0.36
N TYR A 112 3.86 3.94 0.86
CA TYR A 112 3.18 2.80 1.46
C TYR A 112 2.08 2.30 0.56
N MET A 113 2.09 1.01 0.25
CA MET A 113 1.10 0.42 -0.66
C MET A 113 0.42 -0.76 0.02
N THR A 114 -0.85 -0.95 -0.30
CA THR A 114 -1.58 -2.16 0.11
C THR A 114 -1.70 -3.09 -1.09
N ASN A 115 -1.63 -4.39 -0.81
CA ASN A 115 -1.80 -5.43 -1.80
C ASN A 115 -2.81 -6.47 -1.32
N GLN A 116 -3.54 -7.07 -2.25
CA GLN A 116 -4.51 -8.13 -1.95
C GLN A 116 -3.84 -9.50 -2.06
N VAL A 117 -4.21 -10.41 -1.17
CA VAL A 117 -3.77 -11.80 -1.18
C VAL A 117 -4.81 -12.66 -1.91
N ILE A 118 -4.35 -13.54 -2.79
CA ILE A 118 -5.22 -14.47 -3.54
C ILE A 118 -4.90 -15.90 -3.10
N ALA A 119 -5.92 -16.74 -3.04
CA ALA A 119 -5.74 -18.18 -2.84
C ALA A 119 -5.10 -18.79 -4.09
N ASP A 120 -4.07 -19.61 -3.92
CA ASP A 120 -3.45 -20.41 -4.97
C ASP A 120 -4.20 -21.74 -5.12
N PRO A 121 -5.03 -21.93 -6.15
CA PRO A 121 -5.76 -23.18 -6.36
C PRO A 121 -4.85 -24.33 -6.85
N GLY A 122 -3.59 -24.04 -7.23
CA GLY A 122 -2.62 -25.02 -7.69
C GLY A 122 -1.70 -25.57 -6.59
N GLY A 123 -1.76 -25.02 -5.37
CA GLY A 123 -1.05 -25.56 -4.23
C GLY A 123 -1.63 -26.93 -3.85
N GLY A 124 -0.85 -27.99 -4.04
CA GLY A 124 -1.26 -29.33 -3.61
C GLY A 124 -1.69 -29.36 -2.14
N VAL A 125 -2.45 -30.39 -1.78
CA VAL A 125 -3.16 -30.61 -0.49
C VAL A 125 -2.27 -30.49 0.78
N PHE A 126 -0.95 -30.32 0.61
CA PHE A 126 0.05 -30.22 1.66
C PHE A 126 0.61 -28.80 1.92
N VAL A 127 0.14 -27.76 1.21
CA VAL A 127 0.54 -26.37 1.49
C VAL A 127 -0.38 -25.78 2.57
N THR A 128 0.14 -25.64 3.79
CA THR A 128 -0.59 -25.20 4.99
C THR A 128 -1.11 -23.76 4.96
N ASP A 129 -0.65 -22.91 4.03
CA ASP A 129 -1.28 -21.60 3.77
C ASP A 129 -1.15 -21.24 2.28
N PRO A 130 -2.11 -21.62 1.42
CA PRO A 130 -2.05 -21.42 -0.02
C PRO A 130 -2.38 -19.97 -0.41
N LYS A 131 -1.83 -18.99 0.31
CA LYS A 131 -2.07 -17.56 0.06
C LYS A 131 -0.83 -16.94 -0.55
N LYS A 132 -0.96 -16.41 -1.77
CA LYS A 132 0.12 -15.69 -2.47
C LYS A 132 -0.28 -14.22 -2.68
N PRO A 133 0.63 -13.27 -2.49
CA PRO A 133 0.36 -11.88 -2.83
C PRO A 133 0.11 -11.75 -4.33
N ALA A 134 -0.87 -10.93 -4.71
CA ALA A 134 -1.16 -10.65 -6.12
C ALA A 134 -0.07 -9.77 -6.74
N GLY A 135 0.19 -9.91 -8.05
CA GLY A 135 1.19 -9.09 -8.78
C GLY A 135 2.50 -9.80 -9.15
N GLY A 136 2.75 -10.99 -8.59
CA GLY A 136 3.88 -11.84 -8.98
C GLY A 136 5.26 -11.20 -8.73
N HIS A 137 6.27 -11.61 -9.51
CA HIS A 137 7.67 -11.19 -9.29
C HIS A 137 7.91 -9.69 -9.49
N VAL A 138 7.16 -9.02 -10.37
CA VAL A 138 7.34 -7.59 -10.67
C VAL A 138 7.17 -6.75 -9.40
N LEU A 139 6.12 -7.04 -8.63
CA LEU A 139 5.83 -6.33 -7.39
C LEU A 139 6.82 -6.71 -6.29
N ALA A 140 7.19 -7.99 -6.21
CA ALA A 140 8.19 -8.48 -5.27
C ALA A 140 9.58 -7.83 -5.46
N HIS A 141 9.98 -7.53 -6.68
CA HIS A 141 11.26 -6.85 -6.96
C HIS A 141 11.22 -5.35 -6.71
N ALA A 142 10.07 -4.71 -6.89
CA ALA A 142 9.94 -3.27 -6.68
C ALA A 142 9.82 -2.90 -5.19
N ALA A 143 9.23 -3.78 -4.37
CA ALA A 143 9.04 -3.56 -2.94
C ALA A 143 10.34 -3.82 -2.16
N THR A 144 10.79 -2.82 -1.39
CA THR A 144 11.96 -2.96 -0.51
C THR A 144 11.63 -3.65 0.81
N ILE A 145 10.43 -3.42 1.34
CA ILE A 145 9.97 -4.06 2.59
C ILE A 145 8.58 -4.63 2.37
N ARG A 146 8.42 -5.93 2.63
CA ARG A 146 7.15 -6.64 2.48
C ARG A 146 6.68 -7.13 3.84
N LEU A 147 5.47 -6.73 4.24
CA LEU A 147 4.87 -7.08 5.52
C LEU A 147 3.61 -7.93 5.29
N MET A 148 3.63 -9.14 5.84
CA MET A 148 2.50 -10.05 5.76
C MET A 148 1.69 -10.00 7.05
N PHE A 149 0.40 -9.68 6.95
CA PHE A 149 -0.50 -9.66 8.10
C PHE A 149 -1.41 -10.87 8.08
N ARG A 150 -1.50 -11.55 9.22
CA ARG A 150 -2.42 -12.66 9.47
C ARG A 150 -3.29 -12.40 10.69
N LYS A 151 -4.49 -12.97 10.70
CA LYS A 151 -5.38 -12.92 11.87
C LYS A 151 -4.84 -13.88 12.94
N GLY A 152 -4.59 -13.35 14.13
CA GLY A 152 -4.20 -14.13 15.31
C GLY A 152 -5.41 -14.66 16.07
N LYS A 153 -5.22 -15.04 17.34
CA LYS A 153 -6.33 -15.42 18.23
C LYS A 153 -7.11 -14.19 18.66
N GLY A 154 -8.44 -14.27 18.65
CA GLY A 154 -9.33 -13.17 19.04
C GLY A 154 -9.17 -11.92 18.15
N GLU A 155 -8.83 -10.79 18.78
CA GLU A 155 -8.62 -9.49 18.12
C GLU A 155 -7.15 -9.20 17.76
N GLN A 156 -6.26 -10.19 17.92
CA GLN A 156 -4.85 -10.02 17.58
C GLN A 156 -4.65 -10.05 16.05
N ARG A 157 -3.66 -9.27 15.60
CA ARG A 157 -3.12 -9.30 14.24
C ARG A 157 -1.63 -9.56 14.34
N ILE A 158 -1.15 -10.53 13.58
CA ILE A 158 0.27 -10.88 13.56
C ILE A 158 0.83 -10.30 12.27
N CYS A 159 1.87 -9.47 12.39
CA CYS A 159 2.64 -8.94 11.27
C CYS A 159 3.95 -9.70 11.19
N LYS A 160 4.24 -10.30 10.04
CA LYS A 160 5.52 -10.95 9.75
C LYS A 160 6.26 -10.12 8.70
N VAL A 161 7.56 -9.85 8.94
CA VAL A 161 8.45 -9.36 7.88
C VAL A 161 8.66 -10.49 6.88
N PHE A 162 8.12 -10.34 5.68
CA PHE A 162 8.24 -11.34 4.62
C PHE A 162 9.56 -11.20 3.88
N ASP A 163 9.97 -9.95 3.63
CA ASP A 163 11.24 -9.63 2.99
C ASP A 163 11.64 -8.20 3.34
N ALA A 164 12.90 -8.01 3.69
CA ALA A 164 13.49 -6.70 3.98
C ALA A 164 15.03 -6.83 3.94
N PRO A 165 15.75 -5.89 3.33
CA PRO A 165 17.22 -5.96 3.23
C PRO A 165 17.92 -5.80 4.59
N ASN A 166 17.31 -5.03 5.50
CA ASN A 166 17.95 -4.59 6.75
C ASN A 166 17.25 -5.10 8.01
N LEU A 167 16.23 -5.95 7.89
CA LEU A 167 15.47 -6.48 9.02
C LEU A 167 15.48 -8.01 8.98
N PRO A 168 15.76 -8.68 10.11
CA PRO A 168 15.59 -10.12 10.18
C PRO A 168 14.11 -10.50 10.02
N GLU A 169 13.86 -11.71 9.53
CA GLU A 169 12.51 -12.28 9.58
C GLU A 169 12.05 -12.35 11.04
N ALA A 170 11.12 -11.45 11.40
CA ALA A 170 10.55 -11.36 12.72
C ALA A 170 9.02 -11.30 12.63
N GLU A 171 8.36 -11.82 13.67
CA GLU A 171 6.93 -11.71 13.85
C GLU A 171 6.64 -10.75 15.00
N ALA A 172 5.82 -9.75 14.73
CA ALA A 172 5.29 -8.83 15.73
C ALA A 172 3.79 -9.12 15.91
N ILE A 173 3.37 -9.30 17.16
CA ILE A 173 1.97 -9.45 17.51
C ILE A 173 1.43 -8.07 17.88
N SER A 174 0.51 -7.57 17.07
CA SER A 174 -0.23 -6.34 17.29
C SER A 174 -1.61 -6.65 17.89
N PHE A 175 -2.01 -5.88 18.90
CA PHE A 175 -3.39 -5.85 19.40
C PHE A 175 -4.17 -4.82 18.57
N SER A 176 -5.28 -5.21 17.93
CA SER A 176 -6.13 -4.29 17.18
C SER A 176 -7.40 -3.93 17.96
N TYR A 177 -7.75 -2.64 18.02
CA TYR A 177 -9.06 -2.16 18.46
C TYR A 177 -10.09 -2.35 17.31
N SER A 178 -11.16 -3.08 17.61
CA SER A 178 -12.47 -3.12 16.95
C SER A 178 -12.60 -2.68 15.46
N SER A 179 -12.27 -3.57 14.52
CA SER A 179 -13.17 -3.88 13.39
C SER A 179 -12.69 -5.12 12.61
N PRO A 180 -13.61 -5.97 12.11
CA PRO A 180 -13.27 -7.17 11.35
C PRO A 180 -13.03 -6.80 9.88
N SER A 181 -11.82 -6.34 9.54
CA SER A 181 -11.37 -6.27 8.14
C SER A 181 -10.65 -7.58 7.74
N PRO A 182 -10.83 -8.03 6.48
CA PRO A 182 -10.17 -9.23 5.96
C PRO A 182 -8.64 -9.06 5.91
N LEU A 183 -7.93 -10.17 5.71
CA LEU A 183 -6.48 -10.22 5.57
C LEU A 183 -6.00 -9.29 4.45
N VAL A 184 -5.16 -8.31 4.76
CA VAL A 184 -4.53 -7.40 3.79
C VAL A 184 -3.02 -7.57 3.91
N SER A 185 -2.35 -7.87 2.80
CA SER A 185 -0.88 -7.77 2.74
C SER A 185 -0.50 -6.32 2.51
N PHE A 186 0.54 -5.84 3.19
CA PHE A 186 1.03 -4.48 3.01
C PHE A 186 2.44 -4.54 2.43
N GLU A 187 2.67 -3.74 1.41
CA GLU A 187 3.94 -3.64 0.72
C GLU A 187 4.43 -2.20 0.84
N LEU A 188 5.53 -2.03 1.54
CA LEU A 188 6.14 -0.73 1.73
C LEU A 188 7.28 -0.60 0.71
N ILE A 189 7.15 0.34 -0.21
CA ILE A 189 8.31 0.85 -0.95
C ILE A 189 8.89 1.96 -0.07
N THR A 190 9.78 1.57 0.83
CA THR A 190 10.59 2.55 1.54
C THR A 190 11.76 2.91 0.65
N SER A 191 11.80 4.15 0.16
CA SER A 191 13.05 4.78 -0.26
C SER A 191 13.64 5.44 0.98
N ILE A 192 14.24 4.63 1.86
CA ILE A 192 15.14 5.17 2.88
C ILE A 192 16.54 4.99 2.29
N LYS A 193 16.93 5.88 1.38
CA LYS A 193 18.35 6.17 1.23
C LYS A 193 18.75 6.91 2.51
N HIS A 194 19.60 6.25 3.28
CA HIS A 194 20.35 6.78 4.41
C HIS A 194 20.22 8.29 4.63
N SER A 195 19.48 8.69 5.66
CA SER A 195 19.64 10.01 6.30
C SER A 195 19.11 9.92 7.73
N PHE A 196 19.89 9.23 8.57
CA PHE A 196 20.22 9.69 9.91
C PHE A 196 21.74 9.77 9.97
#